data_AF-A0A355UVU2-F1
#
_entry.id   AF-A0A355UVU2-F1
#
_cell.length_a   1.000
_cell.length_b   1.000
_cell.length_c   1.000
_cell.angle_alpha   90.00
_cell.angle_beta   90.00
_cell.angle_gamma   90.00
#
_symmetry.space_group_name_H-M   'P 1'
#
loop_
_entity.id
_entity.type
_entity.pdbx_description
1 polymer ?
#
loop_
_entity_poly.entity_id
_entity_poly.type
_entity_poly.pdbx_seq_one_letter_code
_entity_poly.pdbx_strand_id
1 'polypeptide(L)'
;MKKLKGFTLVELIVVMLILAILAGMFIPSMIGYIDKANESEIQIQTRQLYQAAQVISTENYKNGGFSCSSVDLSSAVTDNDKKIREFAKLSEINSGTVTVECDDSGKITKIIYSDAGKTCTFTPSERHFEIS
;
A
#
# COMPACT_ATOMS: atom_id res chain seq x y z
N MET A 1 -37.36 2.08 -50.51
CA MET A 1 -37.21 1.15 -49.37
C MET A 1 -35.72 0.99 -49.09
N LYS A 2 -35.23 1.46 -47.93
CA LYS A 2 -33.80 1.36 -47.56
C LYS A 2 -33.52 -0.05 -47.04
N LYS A 3 -32.71 -0.84 -47.76
CA LYS A 3 -32.19 -2.11 -47.24
C LYS A 3 -31.16 -1.80 -46.15
N LEU A 4 -31.49 -2.11 -44.90
CA LEU A 4 -30.50 -2.16 -43.83
C LEU A 4 -29.64 -3.41 -44.08
N LYS A 5 -28.42 -3.22 -44.56
CA LYS A 5 -27.41 -4.28 -44.58
C LYS A 5 -27.04 -4.58 -43.13
N GLY A 6 -27.56 -5.66 -42.59
CA GLY A 6 -27.15 -6.20 -41.30
C GLY A 6 -25.76 -6.82 -41.39
N PHE A 7 -25.00 -6.70 -40.30
CA PHE A 7 -23.74 -7.39 -40.09
C PHE A 7 -23.94 -8.91 -40.21
N THR A 8 -23.00 -9.62 -40.84
CA THR A 8 -23.14 -11.08 -40.97
C THR A 8 -22.80 -11.77 -39.65
N LEU A 9 -23.51 -12.85 -39.29
CA LEU A 9 -23.18 -13.67 -38.11
C LEU A 9 -21.73 -14.18 -38.17
N VAL A 10 -21.22 -14.43 -39.38
CA VAL A 10 -19.85 -14.91 -39.61
C VAL A 10 -18.83 -13.84 -39.23
N GLU A 11 -19.01 -12.58 -39.62
CA GLU A 11 -18.10 -11.50 -39.20
C GLU A 11 -18.08 -11.34 -37.67
N LEU A 12 -19.23 -11.50 -37.01
CA LEU A 12 -19.31 -11.37 -35.56
C LEU A 12 -18.57 -12.50 -34.82
N ILE A 13 -18.70 -13.75 -35.29
CA ILE A 13 -18.01 -14.90 -34.70
C ILE A 13 -16.49 -14.82 -34.91
N VAL A 14 -16.03 -14.39 -36.09
CA VAL A 14 -14.59 -14.22 -36.36
C VAL A 14 -13.98 -13.14 -35.46
N VAL A 15 -14.69 -12.04 -35.22
CA VAL A 15 -14.23 -11.00 -34.30
C VAL A 15 -14.18 -11.52 -32.86
N MET A 16 -15.20 -12.23 -32.39
CA MET A 16 -15.19 -12.83 -31.05
C MET A 16 -14.09 -13.88 -30.88
N LEU A 17 -13.76 -14.65 -31.93
CA LEU A 17 -12.65 -15.59 -31.92
C LEU A 17 -11.30 -14.89 -31.73
N ILE A 18 -11.04 -13.81 -32.47
CA ILE A 18 -9.79 -13.04 -32.36
C ILE A 18 -9.70 -12.38 -30.98
N LEU A 19 -10.79 -11.79 -30.48
CA LEU A 19 -10.84 -11.20 -29.14
C LEU A 19 -10.56 -12.24 -28.05
N ALA A 20 -11.07 -13.47 -28.18
CA ALA A 20 -10.82 -14.54 -27.22
C ALA A 20 -9.33 -14.94 -27.17
N ILE A 21 -8.66 -15.04 -28.33
CA ILE A 21 -7.23 -15.36 -28.41
C ILE A 21 -6.38 -14.23 -27.81
N LEU A 22 -6.69 -12.97 -28.16
CA LEU A 22 -5.96 -11.81 -27.64
C LEU A 22 -6.14 -11.65 -26.14
N ALA A 23 -7.36 -11.82 -25.62
CA ALA A 23 -7.62 -11.76 -24.19
C ALA A 23 -6.84 -12.85 -23.42
N GLY A 24 -6.79 -14.08 -23.94
CA GLY A 24 -6.05 -15.18 -23.31
C GLY A 24 -4.55 -14.92 -23.14
N MET A 25 -3.92 -14.22 -24.10
CA MET A 25 -2.49 -13.88 -24.00
C MET A 25 -2.24 -12.62 -23.14
N PHE A 26 -3.22 -11.71 -23.07
CA PHE A 26 -3.03 -10.39 -22.46
C PHE A 26 -3.35 -10.34 -20.96
N ILE A 27 -4.32 -11.12 -20.49
CA ILE A 27 -4.70 -11.17 -19.07
C ILE A 27 -3.53 -11.52 -18.12
N PRO A 28 -2.67 -12.53 -18.38
CA PRO A 28 -1.62 -12.90 -17.43
C PRO A 28 -0.56 -11.80 -17.23
N SER A 29 -0.23 -11.04 -18.27
CA SER A 29 0.75 -9.95 -18.14
C SER A 29 0.21 -8.79 -17.29
N MET A 30 -1.09 -8.47 -17.41
CA MET A 30 -1.74 -7.45 -16.58
C MET A 30 -1.77 -7.81 -15.10
N ILE A 31 -2.03 -9.08 -14.76
CA ILE A 31 -2.05 -9.53 -13.35
C ILE A 31 -0.68 -9.29 -12.68
N GLY A 32 0.42 -9.64 -13.37
CA GLY A 32 1.76 -9.40 -12.83
C GLY A 32 2.14 -7.91 -12.68
N TYR A 33 1.61 -7.02 -13.51
CA TYR A 33 1.80 -5.57 -13.34
C TYR A 33 1.01 -5.01 -12.15
N ILE A 34 -0.20 -5.52 -11.92
CA ILE A 34 -1.02 -5.14 -10.76
C ILE A 34 -0.31 -5.55 -9.47
N ASP A 35 0.26 -6.77 -9.41
CA ASP A 35 0.99 -7.21 -8.23
C ASP A 35 2.22 -6.35 -7.91
N LYS A 36 3.01 -6.00 -8.93
CA LYS A 36 4.15 -5.09 -8.79
C LYS A 36 3.73 -3.68 -8.39
N ALA A 37 2.59 -3.19 -8.90
CA ALA A 37 2.06 -1.89 -8.52
C ALA A 37 1.67 -1.90 -7.03
N ASN A 38 0.97 -2.94 -6.57
CA ASN A 38 0.60 -3.11 -5.17
C ASN A 38 1.83 -3.24 -4.25
N GLU A 39 2.87 -3.98 -4.67
CA GLU A 39 4.15 -4.07 -3.96
C GLU A 39 4.87 -2.72 -3.88
N SER A 40 4.89 -1.97 -4.97
CA SER A 40 5.49 -0.63 -4.99
C SER A 40 4.69 0.34 -4.12
N GLU A 41 3.37 0.25 -4.12
CA GLU A 41 2.48 1.09 -3.31
C GLU A 41 2.71 0.86 -1.82
N ILE A 42 2.67 -0.41 -1.36
CA ILE A 42 2.88 -0.73 0.05
C ILE A 42 4.29 -0.33 0.51
N GLN A 43 5.30 -0.43 -0.36
CA GLN A 43 6.65 0.03 -0.07
C GLN A 43 6.73 1.55 0.11
N ILE A 44 6.07 2.32 -0.77
CA ILE A 44 6.01 3.79 -0.67
C ILE A 44 5.28 4.19 0.61
N GLN A 45 4.15 3.56 0.91
CA GLN A 45 3.36 3.82 2.11
C GLN A 45 4.17 3.53 3.39
N THR A 46 4.88 2.39 3.43
CA THR A 46 5.77 2.04 4.55
C THR A 46 6.88 3.08 4.74
N ARG A 47 7.43 3.61 3.65
CA ARG A 47 8.43 4.69 3.70
C ARG A 47 7.84 6.02 4.18
N GLN A 48 6.59 6.34 3.87
CA GLN A 48 5.89 7.52 4.40
C GLN A 48 5.64 7.37 5.90
N LEU A 49 5.15 6.20 6.32
CA LEU A 49 4.95 5.87 7.75
C LEU A 49 6.25 5.97 8.54
N TYR A 50 7.36 5.46 7.99
CA TYR A 50 8.66 5.60 8.63
C TYR A 50 9.10 7.05 8.82
N GLN A 51 8.92 7.89 7.82
CA GLN A 51 9.26 9.32 7.92
C GLN A 51 8.36 10.03 8.94
N ALA A 52 7.05 9.76 8.92
CA ALA A 52 6.12 10.31 9.89
C ALA A 52 6.50 9.90 11.33
N ALA A 53 6.82 8.63 11.56
CA ALA A 53 7.27 8.14 12.87
C ALA A 53 8.57 8.83 13.33
N GLN A 54 9.53 9.04 12.42
CA GLN A 54 10.76 9.75 12.72
C GLN A 54 10.54 11.22 13.09
N VAL A 55 9.67 11.92 12.37
CA VAL A 55 9.33 13.33 12.65
C VAL A 55 8.73 13.42 14.06
N ILE A 56 7.70 12.63 14.35
CA ILE A 56 7.06 12.62 15.67
C ILE A 56 8.04 12.23 16.77
N SER A 57 8.91 11.25 16.53
CA SER A 57 9.93 10.83 17.50
C SER A 57 10.93 11.95 17.79
N THR A 58 11.29 12.76 16.80
CA THR A 58 12.22 13.88 16.96
C THR A 58 11.57 15.04 17.69
N GLU A 59 10.34 15.39 17.32
CA GLU A 59 9.57 16.46 17.96
C GLU A 59 9.27 16.14 19.44
N ASN A 60 9.02 14.87 19.74
CA ASN A 60 8.67 14.41 21.08
C ASN A 60 9.83 13.78 21.84
N TYR A 61 11.08 14.00 21.41
CA TYR A 61 12.26 13.37 22.01
C TYR A 61 12.35 13.59 23.54
N LYS A 62 11.95 14.77 24.05
CA LYS A 62 11.91 15.06 25.50
C LYS A 62 10.70 14.46 26.24
N ASN A 63 9.66 14.07 25.52
CA ASN A 63 8.40 13.51 26.05
C ASN A 63 8.26 12.01 25.72
N GLY A 64 9.37 11.27 25.70
CA GLY A 64 9.39 9.82 25.50
C GLY A 64 9.26 9.35 24.05
N GLY A 65 9.49 10.22 23.06
CA GLY A 65 9.54 9.85 21.64
C GLY A 65 8.21 9.37 21.05
N PHE A 66 8.29 8.62 19.95
CA PHE A 66 7.14 7.92 19.36
C PHE A 66 6.82 6.66 20.19
N SER A 67 5.54 6.38 20.41
CA SER A 67 5.11 5.21 21.18
C SER A 67 5.23 3.96 20.32
N CYS A 68 6.13 3.05 20.66
CA CYS A 68 6.38 1.82 19.90
C CYS A 68 5.19 0.87 20.11
N SER A 69 4.24 0.92 19.18
CA SER A 69 2.98 0.20 19.26
C SER A 69 2.44 -0.07 17.86
N SER A 70 1.51 -1.01 17.78
CA SER A 70 0.61 -1.13 16.65
C SER A 70 -0.41 0.02 16.67
N VAL A 71 -0.61 0.65 15.52
CA VAL A 71 -1.57 1.73 15.27
C VAL A 71 -2.44 1.31 14.09
N ASP A 72 -3.74 1.30 14.30
CA ASP A 72 -4.72 1.18 13.21
C ASP A 72 -4.94 2.57 12.59
N LEU A 73 -4.49 2.75 11.36
CA LEU A 73 -4.50 4.05 10.67
C LEU A 73 -5.93 4.53 10.38
N SER A 74 -6.90 3.61 10.29
CA SER A 74 -8.31 3.96 10.08
C SER A 74 -8.92 4.71 11.26
N SER A 75 -8.43 4.42 12.47
CA SER A 75 -8.89 5.03 13.72
C SER A 75 -7.90 6.07 14.27
N ALA A 76 -6.68 6.08 13.74
CA ALA A 76 -5.60 6.94 14.24
C ALA A 76 -5.91 8.44 14.13
N VAL A 77 -6.70 8.86 13.14
CA VAL A 77 -7.07 10.28 12.95
C VAL A 77 -7.95 10.82 14.09
N THR A 78 -8.72 9.95 14.73
CA THR A 78 -9.63 10.28 15.84
C THR A 78 -9.13 9.77 17.20
N ASP A 79 -7.92 9.21 17.27
CA ASP A 79 -7.35 8.66 18.49
C ASP A 79 -7.23 9.71 19.61
N ASN A 80 -7.27 9.31 20.89
CA ASN A 80 -7.12 10.24 22.02
C ASN A 80 -5.66 10.67 22.22
N ASP A 81 -4.68 9.85 21.82
CA ASP A 81 -3.27 10.21 21.84
C ASP A 81 -2.94 11.21 20.72
N LYS A 82 -2.45 12.38 21.10
CA LYS A 82 -2.07 13.44 20.17
C LYS A 82 -0.97 12.97 19.21
N LYS A 83 -0.03 12.14 19.67
CA LYS A 83 1.09 11.64 18.86
C LYS A 83 0.59 10.75 17.72
N ILE A 84 -0.39 9.89 18.02
CA ILE A 84 -1.00 8.97 17.04
C ILE A 84 -1.79 9.74 15.99
N ARG A 85 -2.58 10.75 16.41
CA ARG A 85 -3.31 11.61 15.46
C ARG A 85 -2.39 12.39 14.53
N GLU A 86 -1.32 12.95 15.06
CA GLU A 86 -0.36 13.74 14.29
C GLU A 86 0.43 12.85 13.32
N PHE A 87 0.82 11.66 13.78
CA PHE A 87 1.40 10.63 12.94
C PHE A 87 0.49 10.24 11.76
N ALA A 88 -0.79 9.97 12.00
CA ALA A 88 -1.73 9.64 10.93
C ALA A 88 -1.85 10.77 9.90
N LYS A 89 -1.95 12.02 10.38
CA LYS A 89 -2.00 13.21 9.52
C LYS A 89 -0.73 13.40 8.68
N LEU A 90 0.45 13.16 9.27
CA LEU A 90 1.73 13.31 8.58
C LEU A 90 1.98 12.17 7.58
N SER A 91 1.47 10.97 7.86
CA SER A 91 1.63 9.82 6.97
C SER A 91 0.75 9.89 5.71
N GLU A 92 -0.35 10.66 5.77
CA GLU A 92 -1.37 10.76 4.71
C GLU A 92 -1.99 9.41 4.30
N ILE A 93 -1.88 8.39 5.15
CA ILE A 93 -2.41 7.05 4.94
C ILE A 93 -3.55 6.81 5.92
N ASN A 94 -4.70 6.42 5.39
CA ASN A 94 -5.97 6.35 6.14
C ASN A 94 -6.47 4.92 6.37
N SER A 95 -5.70 3.91 5.99
CA SER A 95 -6.06 2.50 6.11
C SER A 95 -4.84 1.63 6.42
N GLY A 96 -5.10 0.41 6.87
CA GLY A 96 -4.06 -0.54 7.24
C GLY A 96 -3.59 -0.40 8.69
N THR A 97 -2.82 -1.37 9.13
CA THR A 97 -2.21 -1.38 10.46
C THR A 97 -0.71 -1.19 10.32
N VAL A 98 -0.15 -0.25 11.07
CA VAL A 98 1.30 -0.05 11.17
C VAL A 98 1.78 -0.44 12.56
N THR A 99 2.86 -1.18 12.64
CA THR A 99 3.53 -1.53 13.89
C THR A 99 4.94 -0.96 13.86
N VAL A 100 5.26 -0.15 14.86
CA VAL A 100 6.58 0.46 15.01
C VAL A 100 7.29 -0.20 16.17
N GLU A 101 8.41 -0.85 15.89
CA GLU A 101 9.32 -1.40 16.90
C GLU A 101 10.47 -0.42 17.11
N CYS A 102 10.89 -0.24 18.36
CA CYS A 102 12.02 0.59 18.74
C CYS A 102 12.96 -0.16 19.68
N ASP A 103 14.21 0.29 19.78
CA ASP A 103 15.15 -0.16 20.82
C ASP A 103 14.91 0.54 22.16
N ASP A 104 15.64 0.11 23.20
CA ASP A 104 15.60 0.70 24.55
C ASP A 104 16.00 2.19 24.59
N SER A 105 16.56 2.72 23.50
CA SER A 105 16.91 4.13 23.34
C SER A 105 15.83 4.93 22.58
N GLY A 106 14.70 4.30 22.23
CA GLY A 106 13.60 4.92 21.50
C GLY A 106 13.87 5.12 20.00
N LYS A 107 14.93 4.50 19.46
CA LYS A 107 15.23 4.55 18.03
C LYS A 107 14.41 3.48 17.31
N ILE A 108 13.75 3.86 16.23
CA ILE A 108 12.95 2.95 15.40
C ILE A 108 13.86 1.89 14.77
N THR A 109 13.61 0.62 15.11
CA THR A 109 14.38 -0.56 14.66
C THR A 109 13.68 -1.31 13.54
N LYS A 110 12.35 -1.26 13.48
CA LYS A 110 11.56 -1.90 12.43
C LYS A 110 10.19 -1.23 12.31
N ILE A 111 9.68 -1.16 11.08
CA ILE A 111 8.28 -0.82 10.82
C ILE A 111 7.65 -1.91 9.98
N ILE A 112 6.48 -2.37 10.41
CA ILE A 112 5.67 -3.34 9.70
C ILE A 112 4.37 -2.66 9.34
N TYR A 113 4.03 -2.59 8.06
CA TYR A 113 2.77 -2.04 7.57
C TYR A 113 1.99 -3.13 6.83
N SER A 114 0.73 -3.31 7.19
CA SER A 114 -0.16 -4.32 6.62
C SER A 114 -1.43 -3.65 6.08
N ASP A 115 -1.69 -3.83 4.80
CA ASP A 115 -2.90 -3.33 4.12
C ASP A 115 -3.34 -4.30 3.01
N ALA A 116 -4.65 -4.44 2.83
CA ALA A 116 -5.27 -5.27 1.79
C ALA A 116 -4.70 -6.72 1.66
N GLY A 117 -4.23 -7.31 2.75
CA GLY A 117 -3.68 -8.67 2.78
C GLY A 117 -2.23 -8.81 2.35
N LYS A 118 -1.52 -7.70 2.06
CA LYS A 118 -0.06 -7.65 1.89
C LYS A 118 0.58 -6.98 3.10
N THR A 119 1.77 -7.40 3.47
CA THR A 119 2.54 -6.80 4.57
C THR A 119 3.93 -6.41 4.08
N CYS A 120 4.34 -5.17 4.36
CA CYS A 120 5.69 -4.70 4.10
C CYS A 120 6.41 -4.42 5.42
N THR A 121 7.57 -5.04 5.58
CA THR A 121 8.48 -4.83 6.71
C THR A 121 9.68 -4.03 6.23
N PHE A 122 9.96 -2.91 6.90
CA PHE A 122 11.14 -2.10 6.67
C PHE A 122 12.08 -2.15 7.87
N THR A 123 13.33 -2.55 7.62
CA THR A 123 14.39 -2.61 8.64
C THR A 123 15.46 -1.55 8.32
N PRO A 124 15.55 -0.45 9.08
CA PRO A 124 16.46 0.66 8.78
C PRO A 124 17.95 0.30 8.83
N SER A 125 18.36 -0.68 9.66
CA SER A 125 19.76 -1.13 9.76
C SER A 125 20.26 -1.75 8.46
N GLU A 126 19.37 -2.45 7.76
CA GLU A 126 19.67 -3.15 6.51
C GLU A 126 19.28 -2.32 5.28
N ARG A 127 18.51 -1.24 5.49
CA ARG A 127 17.89 -0.42 4.43
C ARG A 127 17.10 -1.28 3.43
N HIS A 128 16.50 -2.36 3.93
CA HIS A 128 15.82 -3.38 3.14
C HIS A 128 14.31 -3.36 3.42
N PHE A 129 13.53 -3.59 2.37
CA PHE A 129 12.08 -3.77 2.44
C PHE A 129 11.77 -5.20 2.06
N GLU A 130 11.06 -5.90 2.93
CA GLU A 130 10.57 -7.25 2.70
C GLU A 130 9.05 -7.19 2.57
N ILE A 131 8.49 -7.73 1.49
CA ILE A 131 7.05 -7.73 1.21
C ILE A 131 6.57 -9.18 1.24
N SER A 132 5.50 -9.44 2.00
CA SER A 132 4.88 -10.76 2.16
C SER A 132 3.37 -10.71 2.00
#